data_AF-A0AAU0WP60-F1
#
_entry.id   AF-A0AAU0WP60-F1
#
_cell.length_a   1.000
_cell.length_b   1.000
_cell.length_c   1.000
_cell.angle_alpha   90.00
_cell.angle_beta   90.00
_cell.angle_gamma   90.00
#
_symmetry.space_group_name_H-M   'P 1'
#
loop_
_entity.id
_entity.type
_entity.pdbx_description
1 polymer ?
#
loop_
_entity_poly.entity_id
_entity_poly.type
_entity_poly.pdbx_seq_one_letter_code
_entity_poly.pdbx_strand_id
1 'polypeptide(L)'
;MPAVTECEVENCAYNRDRACHALAITVGDTADVVVRHVQHLCDEHAHLLPHIETLRTTADTVGQTTPDALGAALADLQRFLADHLIVHAEIEERVLYPAVARVLGATEATATMSKDHVEIGRLARELGTPSETADGLSEERHLRRVLYDLPTGQGALRERRGDLPAAT
;
A
#
# COMPACT_ATOMS: atom_id res chain seq x y z
N MET A 1 20.72 -14.46 6.21
CA MET A 1 20.93 -15.50 7.23
C MET A 1 20.63 -16.85 6.58
N PRO A 2 21.42 -17.92 6.83
CA PRO A 2 21.20 -19.22 6.20
C PRO A 2 19.85 -19.81 6.65
N ALA A 3 19.11 -20.40 5.71
CA ALA A 3 17.87 -21.11 6.02
C ALA A 3 18.22 -22.50 6.58
N VAL A 4 17.73 -22.81 7.79
CA VAL A 4 17.83 -24.14 8.39
C VAL A 4 16.55 -24.88 8.03
N THR A 5 16.65 -25.89 7.16
CA THR A 5 15.49 -26.61 6.62
C THR A 5 15.06 -27.80 7.47
N GLU A 6 15.94 -28.31 8.34
CA GLU A 6 15.66 -29.40 9.29
C GLU A 6 16.58 -29.36 10.51
N CYS A 7 16.14 -29.95 11.62
CA CYS A 7 16.93 -30.08 12.85
C CYS A 7 17.22 -31.56 13.15
N GLU A 8 18.49 -31.96 13.06
CA GLU A 8 18.93 -33.36 13.25
C GLU A 8 19.22 -33.72 14.72
N VAL A 9 18.95 -32.83 15.67
CA VAL A 9 19.27 -33.06 17.08
C VAL A 9 18.21 -33.95 17.73
N GLU A 10 18.57 -35.19 18.03
CA GLU A 10 17.63 -36.24 18.48
C GLU A 10 17.14 -36.10 19.94
N ASN A 11 17.86 -35.34 20.79
CA ASN A 11 17.56 -35.20 22.22
C ASN A 11 17.37 -33.72 22.64
N CYS A 12 16.62 -32.96 21.85
CA CYS A 12 16.32 -31.56 22.16
C CYS A 12 14.87 -31.40 22.62
N ALA A 13 14.65 -30.72 23.76
CA ALA A 13 13.31 -30.46 24.30
C ALA A 13 12.39 -29.67 23.34
N TYR A 14 12.98 -28.99 22.36
CA TYR A 14 12.30 -28.16 21.37
C TYR A 14 12.24 -28.77 19.97
N ASN A 15 12.85 -29.95 19.75
CA ASN A 15 12.83 -30.63 18.45
C ASN A 15 11.81 -31.77 18.50
N ARG A 16 10.74 -31.66 17.72
CA ARG A 16 9.75 -32.74 17.56
C ARG A 16 9.65 -33.05 16.08
N ASP A 17 9.90 -34.32 15.72
CA ASP A 17 9.78 -34.80 14.35
C ASP A 17 10.61 -34.00 13.32
N ARG A 18 11.86 -33.64 13.68
CA ARG A 18 12.78 -32.78 12.90
C ARG A 18 12.31 -31.33 12.69
N ALA A 19 11.21 -30.93 13.34
CA ALA A 19 10.72 -29.56 13.40
C ALA A 19 11.12 -28.89 14.73
N CYS A 20 11.91 -27.82 14.63
CA CYS A 20 12.36 -27.06 15.79
C CYS A 20 11.35 -25.96 16.12
N HIS A 21 10.91 -25.95 17.39
CA HIS A 21 9.94 -24.99 17.94
C HIS A 21 10.56 -24.01 18.93
N ALA A 22 11.90 -23.90 18.94
CA ALA A 22 12.57 -22.91 19.79
C ALA A 22 12.17 -21.50 19.33
N LEU A 23 11.85 -20.62 20.27
CA LEU A 23 11.39 -19.24 19.99
C LEU A 23 12.34 -18.40 19.12
N ALA A 24 13.61 -18.83 18.99
CA ALA A 24 14.62 -18.18 18.16
C ALA A 24 14.96 -18.94 16.86
N ILE A 25 14.43 -20.17 16.68
CA ILE A 25 14.68 -21.03 15.51
C ILE A 25 13.36 -21.75 15.17
N THR A 26 12.53 -21.15 14.34
CA THR A 26 11.41 -21.86 13.70
C THR A 26 11.93 -22.63 12.50
N VAL A 27 11.98 -23.97 12.63
CA VAL A 27 12.13 -24.90 11.50
C VAL A 27 10.77 -25.53 11.28
N GLY A 28 10.08 -25.14 10.21
CA GLY A 28 8.70 -25.55 9.96
C GLY A 28 7.96 -24.52 9.12
N ASP A 29 7.73 -24.93 7.87
CA ASP A 29 6.98 -24.31 6.77
C ASP A 29 7.02 -22.78 6.56
N THR A 30 7.64 -22.38 5.45
CA THR A 30 7.56 -21.02 4.92
C THR A 30 6.12 -20.55 4.70
N ALA A 31 5.17 -21.47 4.49
CA ALA A 31 3.76 -21.16 4.31
C ALA A 31 3.13 -20.53 5.56
N ASP A 32 3.35 -21.09 6.77
CA ASP A 32 2.77 -20.56 8.02
C ASP A 32 3.28 -19.15 8.35
N VAL A 33 4.57 -18.92 8.08
CA VAL A 33 5.17 -17.59 8.24
C VAL A 33 4.51 -16.59 7.28
N VAL A 34 4.31 -16.96 6.01
CA VAL A 34 3.68 -16.07 5.03
C VAL A 34 2.21 -15.81 5.37
N VAL A 35 1.44 -16.82 5.80
CA VAL A 35 0.04 -16.64 6.23
C VAL A 35 -0.07 -15.62 7.36
N ARG A 36 0.82 -15.69 8.37
CA ARG A 36 0.85 -14.70 9.46
C ARG A 36 1.19 -13.29 8.97
N HIS A 37 2.13 -13.15 8.05
CA HIS A 37 2.48 -11.85 7.49
C HIS A 37 1.36 -11.27 6.62
N VAL A 38 0.65 -12.11 5.87
CA VAL A 38 -0.53 -11.68 5.10
C VAL A 38 -1.65 -11.24 6.04
N GLN A 39 -1.89 -11.95 7.15
CA GLN A 39 -2.90 -11.50 8.11
C GLN A 39 -2.51 -10.16 8.76
N HIS A 40 -1.25 -10.02 9.19
CA HIS A 40 -0.74 -8.75 9.69
C HIS A 40 -0.91 -7.63 8.66
N LEU A 41 -0.69 -7.92 7.38
CA LEU A 41 -0.91 -6.96 6.30
C LEU A 41 -2.37 -6.49 6.21
N CYS A 42 -3.32 -7.42 6.27
CA CYS A 42 -4.74 -7.10 6.27
C CYS A 42 -5.11 -6.21 7.47
N ASP A 43 -4.54 -6.49 8.64
CA ASP A 43 -4.80 -5.72 9.87
C ASP A 43 -4.20 -4.31 9.78
N GLU A 44 -2.96 -4.17 9.29
CA GLU A 44 -2.33 -2.88 9.01
C GLU A 44 -3.13 -2.06 8.00
N HIS A 45 -3.57 -2.68 6.90
CA HIS A 45 -4.43 -2.02 5.91
C HIS A 45 -5.76 -1.55 6.51
N ALA A 46 -6.36 -2.34 7.40
CA ALA A 46 -7.58 -1.93 8.10
C ALA A 46 -7.36 -0.68 8.96
N HIS A 47 -6.17 -0.52 9.58
CA HIS A 47 -5.79 0.68 10.32
C HIS A 47 -5.53 1.90 9.42
N LEU A 48 -5.24 1.72 8.13
CA LEU A 48 -5.08 2.81 7.17
C LEU A 48 -6.43 3.39 6.71
N LEU A 49 -7.51 2.60 6.73
CA LEU A 49 -8.83 3.00 6.20
C LEU A 49 -9.35 4.35 6.74
N PRO A 50 -9.26 4.68 8.05
CA PRO A 50 -9.70 5.99 8.55
C PRO A 50 -8.90 7.17 7.96
N HIS A 51 -7.61 6.97 7.71
CA HIS A 51 -6.77 7.99 7.08
C HIS A 51 -7.09 8.13 5.59
N ILE A 52 -7.40 7.03 4.91
CA ILE A 52 -7.90 7.05 3.54
C ILE A 52 -9.25 7.77 3.44
N GLU A 53 -10.15 7.59 4.41
CA GLU A 53 -11.40 8.35 4.45
C GLU A 53 -11.15 9.86 4.63
N THR A 54 -10.09 10.24 5.35
CA THR A 54 -9.69 11.64 5.51
C THR A 54 -9.32 12.32 4.18
N LEU A 55 -8.76 11.57 3.22
CA LEU A 55 -8.51 12.08 1.86
C LEU A 55 -9.82 12.49 1.19
N ARG A 56 -10.85 11.64 1.29
CA ARG A 56 -12.17 11.89 0.71
C ARG A 56 -12.87 13.08 1.36
N THR A 57 -12.88 13.14 2.69
CA THR A 57 -13.52 14.26 3.41
C THR A 57 -12.79 15.57 3.13
N THR A 58 -11.46 15.55 3.00
CA THR A 58 -10.70 16.74 2.61
C THR A 58 -11.08 17.17 1.19
N ALA A 59 -11.19 16.24 0.24
CA ALA A 59 -11.64 16.53 -1.13
C ALA A 59 -13.01 17.23 -1.15
N ASP A 60 -13.96 16.75 -0.35
CA ASP A 60 -15.31 17.32 -0.24
C ASP A 60 -15.29 18.79 0.24
N THR A 61 -14.34 19.13 1.12
CA THR A 61 -14.23 20.47 1.72
C THR A 61 -13.40 21.48 0.93
N VAL A 62 -12.65 21.03 -0.09
CA VAL A 62 -11.94 21.94 -1.00
C VAL A 62 -12.95 22.99 -1.52
N GLY A 63 -12.54 24.26 -1.63
CA GLY A 63 -13.41 25.36 -2.09
C GLY A 63 -14.57 25.75 -1.16
N GLN A 64 -14.76 25.07 -0.03
CA GLN A 64 -15.78 25.37 0.98
C GLN A 64 -15.16 25.83 2.31
N THR A 65 -13.88 25.51 2.54
CA THR A 65 -13.13 25.87 3.74
C THR A 65 -12.17 27.05 3.49
N THR A 66 -11.57 27.58 4.56
CA THR A 66 -10.57 28.65 4.45
C THR A 66 -9.25 28.10 3.88
N PRO A 67 -8.46 28.93 3.16
CA PRO A 67 -7.16 28.51 2.65
C PRO A 67 -6.22 27.97 3.74
N ASP A 68 -6.21 28.59 4.92
CA ASP A 68 -5.38 28.15 6.05
C ASP A 68 -5.79 26.77 6.58
N ALA A 69 -7.10 26.52 6.73
CA ALA A 69 -7.61 25.23 7.19
C ALA A 69 -7.35 24.13 6.16
N LEU A 70 -7.51 24.43 4.86
CA LEU A 70 -7.17 23.50 3.78
C LEU A 70 -5.67 23.19 3.76
N GLY A 71 -4.82 24.21 3.91
CA GLY A 71 -3.37 24.05 3.95
C GLY A 71 -2.92 23.16 5.10
N ALA A 72 -3.50 23.32 6.30
CA ALA A 72 -3.23 22.47 7.44
C ALA A 72 -3.64 20.99 7.19
N ALA A 73 -4.84 20.76 6.65
CA ALA A 73 -5.32 19.42 6.32
C ALA A 73 -4.44 18.75 5.25
N LEU A 74 -4.04 19.49 4.21
CA LEU A 74 -3.14 18.99 3.17
C LEU A 74 -1.75 18.66 3.73
N ALA A 75 -1.21 19.48 4.64
CA ALA A 75 0.08 19.21 5.27
C ALA A 75 0.06 17.94 6.14
N ASP A 76 -1.05 17.70 6.86
CA ASP A 76 -1.22 16.47 7.64
C ASP A 76 -1.37 15.24 6.75
N LEU A 77 -2.11 15.35 5.64
CA LEU A 77 -2.22 14.28 4.64
C LEU A 77 -0.88 13.99 3.95
N GLN A 78 -0.14 15.02 3.53
CA GLN A 78 1.18 14.87 2.93
C GLN A 78 2.14 14.15 3.89
N ARG A 79 2.10 14.49 5.19
CA ARG A 79 2.88 13.80 6.23
C ARG A 79 2.49 12.34 6.36
N PHE A 80 1.19 12.04 6.46
CA PHE A 80 0.70 10.66 6.51
C PHE A 80 1.14 9.85 5.27
N LEU A 81 1.01 10.43 4.07
CA LEU A 81 1.41 9.78 2.83
C LEU A 81 2.91 9.49 2.82
N ALA A 82 3.74 10.50 3.09
CA ALA A 82 5.19 10.38 3.02
C ALA A 82 5.76 9.48 4.12
N ASP A 83 5.31 9.65 5.36
CA ASP A 83 5.94 9.01 6.53
C ASP A 83 5.36 7.63 6.84
N HIS A 84 4.14 7.34 6.38
CA HIS A 84 3.44 6.09 6.70
C HIS A 84 3.07 5.29 5.44
N LEU A 85 2.18 5.83 4.58
CA LEU A 85 1.59 5.03 3.50
C LEU A 85 2.63 4.61 2.44
N ILE A 86 3.50 5.53 2.01
CA ILE A 86 4.51 5.24 0.98
C ILE A 86 5.58 4.30 1.52
N VAL A 87 6.07 4.55 2.74
CA VAL A 87 7.04 3.67 3.40
C VAL A 87 6.50 2.25 3.51
N HIS A 88 5.24 2.11 3.92
CA HIS A 88 4.53 0.84 4.01
C HIS A 88 4.48 0.12 2.66
N ALA A 89 3.99 0.79 1.61
CA ALA A 89 3.91 0.24 0.26
C ALA A 89 5.29 -0.23 -0.26
N GLU A 90 6.35 0.55 -0.05
CA GLU A 90 7.68 0.17 -0.51
C GLU A 90 8.26 -1.06 0.22
N ILE A 91 7.92 -1.24 1.51
CA ILE A 91 8.32 -2.44 2.26
C ILE A 91 7.59 -3.66 1.70
N GLU A 92 6.29 -3.54 1.40
CA GLU A 92 5.54 -4.61 0.77
C GLU A 92 6.17 -5.05 -0.55
N GLU A 93 6.47 -4.09 -1.44
CA GLU A 93 7.08 -4.35 -2.74
C GLU A 93 8.44 -5.05 -2.63
N ARG A 94 9.30 -4.57 -1.72
CA ARG A 94 10.70 -5.04 -1.65
C ARG A 94 10.85 -6.33 -0.87
N VAL A 95 9.98 -6.57 0.10
CA VAL A 95 10.17 -7.64 1.08
C VAL A 95 9.06 -8.67 1.02
N LEU A 96 7.80 -8.23 1.12
CA LEU A 96 6.68 -9.13 1.36
C LEU A 96 6.18 -9.79 0.08
N TYR A 97 5.91 -9.02 -0.97
CA TYR A 97 5.37 -9.54 -2.23
C TYR A 97 6.26 -10.60 -2.89
N PRO A 98 7.61 -10.47 -2.92
CA PRO A 98 8.46 -11.54 -3.39
C PRO A 98 8.35 -12.83 -2.57
N ALA A 99 8.11 -12.74 -1.26
CA ALA A 99 7.91 -13.91 -0.40
C ALA A 99 6.54 -14.57 -0.66
N VAL A 100 5.48 -13.77 -0.81
CA VAL A 100 4.14 -14.23 -1.16
C VAL A 100 4.15 -14.95 -2.50
N ALA A 101 4.76 -14.35 -3.53
CA ALA A 101 4.86 -14.95 -4.86
C ALA A 101 5.58 -16.31 -4.85
N ARG A 102 6.64 -16.45 -4.04
CA ARG A 102 7.37 -17.74 -3.88
C ARG A 102 6.50 -18.81 -3.23
N VAL A 103 5.77 -18.48 -2.16
CA VAL A 103 4.92 -19.45 -1.44
C VAL A 103 3.71 -19.86 -2.27
N LEU A 104 3.08 -18.92 -2.98
CA LEU A 104 1.91 -19.21 -3.81
C LEU A 104 2.27 -19.81 -5.18
N GLY A 105 3.54 -19.80 -5.57
CA GLY A 105 3.98 -20.23 -6.90
C GLY A 105 3.41 -19.36 -8.04
N ALA A 106 2.99 -18.13 -7.73
CA ALA A 106 2.32 -17.22 -8.64
C ALA A 106 2.99 -15.85 -8.60
N THR A 107 3.80 -15.54 -9.62
CA THR A 107 4.57 -14.29 -9.70
C THR A 107 3.69 -13.05 -9.75
N GLU A 108 2.48 -13.16 -10.30
CA GLU A 108 1.54 -12.05 -10.47
C GLU A 108 0.50 -11.94 -9.33
N ALA A 109 0.65 -12.71 -8.24
CA ALA A 109 -0.34 -12.75 -7.17
C ALA A 109 -0.64 -11.37 -6.53
N THR A 110 0.35 -10.47 -6.52
CA THR A 110 0.25 -9.13 -5.93
C THR A 110 0.33 -8.02 -6.99
N ALA A 111 0.32 -8.36 -8.28
CA ALA A 111 0.59 -7.40 -9.37
C ALA A 111 -0.43 -6.26 -9.45
N THR A 112 -1.68 -6.48 -9.02
CA THR A 112 -2.68 -5.41 -8.94
C THR A 112 -2.32 -4.41 -7.85
N MET A 113 -1.99 -4.89 -6.65
CA MET A 113 -1.60 -4.03 -5.53
C MET A 113 -0.32 -3.23 -5.85
N SER A 114 0.66 -3.86 -6.54
CA SER A 114 1.86 -3.14 -6.98
C SER A 114 1.58 -2.02 -7.97
N LYS A 115 0.60 -2.19 -8.86
CA LYS A 115 0.17 -1.10 -9.76
C LYS A 115 -0.49 0.01 -8.97
N ASP A 116 -1.32 -0.33 -7.99
CA ASP A 116 -1.97 0.65 -7.13
C ASP A 116 -0.93 1.44 -6.33
N HIS A 117 0.10 0.80 -5.78
CA HIS A 117 1.21 1.48 -5.07
C HIS A 117 1.97 2.47 -5.96
N VAL A 118 2.25 2.11 -7.22
CA VAL A 118 2.91 3.01 -8.17
C VAL A 118 2.06 4.26 -8.40
N GLU A 119 0.75 4.09 -8.57
CA GLU A 119 -0.16 5.20 -8.81
C GLU A 119 -0.36 6.07 -7.57
N ILE A 120 -0.51 5.47 -6.39
CA ILE A 120 -0.56 6.18 -5.11
C ILE A 120 0.70 7.04 -4.93
N GLY A 121 1.89 6.48 -5.22
CA GLY A 121 3.15 7.22 -5.17
C GLY A 121 3.21 8.39 -6.16
N ARG A 122 2.63 8.24 -7.36
CA ARG A 122 2.53 9.31 -8.34
C ARG A 122 1.62 10.44 -7.84
N LEU A 123 0.43 10.11 -7.36
CA LEU A 123 -0.56 11.06 -6.85
C LEU A 123 -0.08 11.77 -5.56
N ALA A 124 0.62 11.07 -4.68
CA ALA A 124 1.20 11.66 -3.47
C ALA A 124 2.27 12.72 -3.81
N ARG A 125 3.11 12.47 -4.82
CA ARG A 125 4.08 13.47 -5.31
C ARG A 125 3.40 14.65 -5.99
N GLU A 126 2.36 14.38 -6.77
CA GLU A 126 1.53 15.43 -7.40
C GLU A 126 0.93 16.35 -6.35
N LEU A 127 0.33 15.79 -5.29
CA LEU A 127 -0.22 16.56 -4.16
C LEU A 127 0.82 17.40 -3.41
N GLY A 128 2.08 16.93 -3.36
CA GLY A 128 3.20 17.63 -2.73
C GLY A 128 3.80 18.75 -3.57
N THR A 129 3.44 18.84 -4.86
CA THR A 129 4.02 19.82 -5.79
C THR A 129 3.13 21.07 -5.82
N PRO A 130 3.65 22.26 -5.46
CA PRO A 130 2.88 23.49 -5.56
C PRO A 130 2.57 23.79 -7.03
N SER A 131 1.32 24.13 -7.32
CA SER A 131 0.92 24.57 -8.65
C SER A 131 1.33 26.03 -8.86
N GLU A 132 2.37 26.26 -9.66
CA GLU A 132 2.94 27.60 -9.85
C GLU A 132 2.11 28.51 -10.77
N THR A 133 1.09 27.97 -11.45
CA THR A 133 0.40 28.67 -12.56
C THR A 133 -1.13 28.61 -12.53
N ALA A 134 -1.74 27.98 -11.53
CA ALA A 134 -3.19 27.79 -11.51
C ALA A 134 -3.91 29.02 -10.94
N ASP A 135 -5.00 29.43 -11.61
CA ASP A 135 -6.04 30.22 -10.93
C ASP A 135 -6.69 29.36 -9.83
N GLY A 136 -7.28 30.01 -8.83
CA GLY A 136 -7.83 29.31 -7.65
C GLY A 136 -8.87 28.22 -7.98
N LEU A 137 -9.67 28.38 -9.05
CA LEU A 137 -10.67 27.39 -9.45
C LEU A 137 -10.03 26.18 -10.14
N SER A 138 -8.98 26.39 -10.92
CA SER A 138 -8.19 25.31 -11.51
C SER A 138 -7.47 24.50 -10.43
N GLU A 139 -6.92 25.19 -9.43
CA GLU A 139 -6.22 24.56 -8.31
C GLU A 139 -7.16 23.71 -7.46
N GLU A 140 -8.32 24.25 -7.11
CA GLU A 140 -9.34 23.50 -6.39
C GLU A 140 -9.80 22.23 -7.13
N ARG A 141 -9.97 22.32 -8.45
CA ARG A 141 -10.40 21.17 -9.27
C ARG A 141 -9.31 20.11 -9.35
N HIS A 142 -8.05 20.54 -9.42
CA HIS A 142 -6.88 19.68 -9.39
C HIS A 142 -6.78 18.94 -8.05
N LEU A 143 -6.82 19.67 -6.93
CA LEU A 143 -6.77 19.09 -5.58
C LEU A 143 -7.89 18.07 -5.34
N ARG A 144 -9.13 18.39 -5.72
CA ARG A 144 -10.25 17.44 -5.63
C ARG A 144 -9.98 16.17 -6.42
N ARG A 145 -9.50 16.29 -7.65
CA ARG A 145 -9.17 15.12 -8.49
C ARG A 145 -8.12 14.24 -7.82
N VAL A 146 -6.99 14.82 -7.41
CA VAL A 146 -5.90 14.07 -6.78
C VAL A 146 -6.38 13.37 -5.51
N LEU A 147 -7.11 14.07 -4.64
CA LEU A 147 -7.60 13.52 -3.37
C LEU A 147 -8.64 12.41 -3.54
N TYR A 148 -9.49 12.44 -4.57
CA TYR A 148 -10.43 11.35 -4.86
C TYR A 148 -9.79 10.14 -5.55
N ASP A 149 -8.73 10.35 -6.34
CA ASP A 149 -8.08 9.27 -7.10
C ASP A 149 -7.04 8.51 -6.23
N LEU A 150 -6.50 9.12 -5.18
CA LEU A 150 -5.48 8.55 -4.28
C LEU A 150 -5.95 7.28 -3.53
N PRO A 151 -7.17 7.22 -2.95
CA PRO A 151 -7.71 6.03 -2.28
C PRO A 151 -7.79 4.76 -3.13
N THR A 152 -7.82 4.91 -4.46
CA THR A 152 -8.23 3.83 -5.37
C THR A 152 -7.12 3.39 -6.33
N GLY A 153 -5.97 4.05 -6.37
CA GLY A 153 -4.88 3.71 -7.30
C GLY A 153 -5.29 3.76 -8.78
N GLN A 154 -6.38 4.47 -9.12
CA GLN A 154 -7.15 4.25 -10.35
C GLN A 154 -6.71 5.06 -11.57
N GLY A 155 -5.60 5.79 -11.50
CA GLY A 155 -5.08 6.56 -12.65
C GLY A 155 -4.88 5.72 -13.92
N ALA A 156 -4.65 4.40 -13.79
CA ALA A 156 -4.44 3.50 -14.92
C ALA A 156 -5.72 2.91 -15.57
N LEU A 157 -6.91 3.09 -14.97
CA LEU A 157 -8.17 2.53 -15.51
C LEU A 157 -9.02 3.54 -16.31
N ARG A 158 -8.72 4.84 -16.21
CA ARG A 158 -9.43 5.87 -17.02
C ARG A 158 -9.02 5.86 -18.50
N GLU A 159 -7.80 5.44 -18.82
CA GLU A 159 -7.30 5.41 -20.21
C GLU A 159 -7.87 4.27 -21.06
N ARG A 160 -8.51 3.25 -20.46
CA ARG A 160 -9.19 2.14 -21.18
C ARG A 160 -10.71 2.30 -21.33
N ARG A 161 -11.28 3.46 -21.05
CA ARG A 161 -12.67 3.78 -21.45
C ARG A 161 -12.77 4.54 -22.78
N GLY A 162 -11.65 4.75 -23.47
CA GLY A 162 -11.59 5.34 -24.81
C GLY A 162 -11.61 4.35 -25.99
N ASP A 163 -11.32 3.06 -25.75
CA ASP A 163 -11.14 2.04 -26.81
C ASP A 163 -12.06 0.82 -26.62
N LEU A 164 -13.37 1.04 -26.41
CA LEU A 164 -14.34 0.01 -26.76
C LEU A 164 -14.69 0.19 -28.24
N PRO A 165 -14.39 -0.77 -29.14
CA PRO A 165 -14.89 -0.69 -30.50
C PRO A 165 -16.42 -0.69 -30.45
N ALA A 166 -17.03 0.28 -31.13
CA ALA A 166 -18.46 0.32 -31.35
C ALA A 166 -18.90 -1.02 -31.94
N ALA A 167 -19.67 -1.78 -31.16
CA ALA A 167 -20.32 -2.98 -31.68
C ALA A 167 -21.20 -2.55 -32.85
N THR A 168 -20.81 -3.00 -34.04
CA THR A 168 -21.57 -2.86 -35.29
C THR A 168 -22.64 -3.94 -35.34
#